data_AF-A0A8T4T9P3-F1
#
_entry.id   AF-A0A8T4T9P3-F1
#
_cell.length_a   1.000
_cell.length_b   1.000
_cell.length_c   1.000
_cell.angle_alpha   90.00
_cell.angle_beta   90.00
_cell.angle_gamma   90.00
#
_symmetry.space_group_name_H-M   'P 1'
#
loop_
_entity.id
_entity.type
_entity.pdbx_description
1 polymer ?
#
loop_
_entity_poly.entity_id
_entity_poly.type
_entity_poly.pdbx_seq_one_letter_code
_entity_poly.pdbx_strand_id
1 'polypeptide(L)'
;MGSVHREIRLKQKDIVLLPVPFSDQSSRKVRPAIVVSNDLINNTSEDVILVPLTSVLKEVSYSIFKMKIGIIKKDILSSIKAELFKII
;
A
#
# COMPACT_ATOMS: atom_id res chain seq x y z
N MET A 1 30.42 -8.91 -8.14
CA MET A 1 29.27 -9.42 -8.93
C MET A 1 28.04 -8.64 -8.53
N GLY A 2 27.39 -8.00 -9.50
CA GLY A 2 26.34 -7.00 -9.27
C GLY A 2 25.07 -7.56 -8.65
N SER A 3 24.59 -6.89 -7.61
CA SER A 3 23.26 -7.11 -7.04
C SER A 3 22.21 -6.78 -8.10
N VAL A 4 21.45 -7.80 -8.50
CA VAL A 4 20.30 -7.64 -9.39
C VAL A 4 19.24 -6.83 -8.62
N HIS A 5 19.20 -5.53 -8.83
CA HIS A 5 18.06 -4.72 -8.39
C HIS A 5 16.84 -5.20 -9.19
N ARG A 6 15.99 -6.02 -8.56
CA ARG A 6 14.65 -6.26 -9.10
C ARG A 6 13.91 -4.93 -9.07
N GLU A 7 13.57 -4.43 -10.25
CA GLU A 7 12.65 -3.33 -10.38
C GLU A 7 11.25 -3.84 -10.00
N ILE A 8 10.78 -3.47 -8.81
CA ILE A 8 9.41 -3.80 -8.37
C ILE A 8 8.49 -2.77 -9.02
N ARG A 9 7.78 -3.18 -10.08
CA ARG A 9 6.77 -2.36 -10.73
C ARG A 9 5.44 -2.51 -10.00
N LEU A 10 4.87 -1.39 -9.56
CA LEU A 10 3.57 -1.37 -8.88
C LEU A 10 2.44 -1.63 -9.86
N LYS A 11 1.54 -2.54 -9.50
CA LYS A 11 0.36 -2.89 -10.30
C LYS A 11 -0.88 -2.19 -9.78
N GLN A 12 -1.81 -1.88 -10.67
CA GLN A 12 -3.09 -1.34 -10.25
C GLN A 12 -3.77 -2.31 -9.27
N LYS A 13 -4.32 -1.78 -8.18
CA LYS A 13 -4.94 -2.51 -7.05
C LYS A 13 -3.96 -3.14 -6.06
N ASP A 14 -2.66 -2.99 -6.24
CA ASP A 14 -1.70 -3.35 -5.20
C ASP A 14 -1.95 -2.50 -3.94
N ILE A 15 -1.80 -3.13 -2.77
CA ILE A 15 -1.75 -2.44 -1.49
C ILE A 15 -0.28 -2.28 -1.09
N VAL A 16 0.14 -1.04 -0.90
CA VAL A 16 1.51 -0.67 -0.55
C VAL A 16 1.58 -0.02 0.82
N LEU A 17 2.74 -0.11 1.46
CA LEU A 17 3.04 0.56 2.73
C LEU A 17 3.91 1.78 2.46
N LEU A 18 3.39 2.96 2.78
CA LEU A 18 4.07 4.24 2.56
C LEU A 18 4.60 4.80 3.88
N PRO A 19 5.90 5.14 3.98
CA PRO A 19 6.42 5.90 5.11
C PRO A 19 6.07 7.38 4.95
N VAL A 20 5.02 7.85 5.60
CA VAL A 20 4.60 9.26 5.55
C VAL A 20 5.25 10.02 6.72
N PRO A 21 6.05 11.06 6.46
CA PRO A 21 6.62 11.88 7.52
C PRO A 21 5.53 12.69 8.22
N PHE A 22 5.72 12.96 9.50
CA PHE A 22 4.95 14.00 10.17
C PHE A 22 5.34 15.39 9.67
N SER A 23 4.44 16.36 9.83
CA SER A 23 4.68 17.76 9.44
C SER A 23 5.91 18.37 10.12
N ASP A 24 6.24 17.90 11.33
CA ASP A 24 7.41 18.33 12.10
C ASP A 24 8.70 17.54 11.76
N GLN A 25 8.61 16.59 10.82
CA GLN A 25 9.71 15.72 10.36
C GLN A 25 10.38 14.88 11.47
N SER A 26 9.81 14.82 12.67
CA SER A 26 10.41 14.14 13.83
C SER A 26 10.51 12.62 13.65
N SER A 27 9.57 12.04 12.91
CA SER A 27 9.48 10.62 12.65
C SER A 27 8.55 10.36 11.45
N ARG A 28 8.36 9.07 11.12
CA ARG A 28 7.51 8.63 10.02
C ARG A 28 6.51 7.61 10.52
N LYS A 29 5.28 7.69 10.01
CA LYS A 29 4.26 6.65 10.22
C LYS A 29 4.07 5.86 8.92
N VAL A 30 4.04 4.54 9.05
CA VAL A 30 3.70 3.67 7.92
C VAL A 30 2.18 3.71 7.71
N ARG A 31 1.76 3.89 6.46
CA ARG A 31 0.35 4.03 6.06
C ARG A 31 0.06 3.10 4.87
N PRO A 32 -0.99 2.26 4.95
CA PRO A 32 -1.43 1.52 3.79
C PRO A 32 -2.05 2.46 2.75
N ALA A 33 -1.85 2.17 1.47
CA ALA A 33 -2.49 2.84 0.35
C ALA A 33 -2.74 1.84 -0.78
N ILE A 34 -3.75 2.10 -1.62
CA ILE A 34 -4.02 1.32 -2.83
C ILE A 34 -3.54 2.06 -4.07
N VAL A 35 -2.91 1.34 -5.00
CA VAL A 35 -2.52 1.87 -6.31
C VAL A 35 -3.73 2.01 -7.21
N VAL A 36 -4.04 3.22 -7.67
CA VAL A 36 -5.21 3.50 -8.53
C VAL A 36 -4.83 3.82 -9.97
N SER A 37 -3.62 4.31 -10.23
CA SER A 37 -3.09 4.44 -11.60
C SER A 37 -2.95 3.08 -12.27
N ASN A 38 -3.21 3.04 -13.58
CA ASN A 38 -3.13 1.82 -14.36
C ASN A 38 -1.67 1.38 -14.58
N ASP A 39 -1.51 0.12 -14.97
CA ASP A 39 -0.20 -0.48 -15.22
C ASP A 39 0.64 0.26 -16.27
N LEU A 40 0.00 0.85 -17.29
CA LEU A 40 0.72 1.61 -18.32
C LEU A 40 1.42 2.81 -17.67
N ILE A 41 0.68 3.62 -16.92
CA ILE A 41 1.22 4.77 -16.19
C ILE A 41 2.29 4.32 -15.19
N ASN A 42 2.02 3.29 -14.39
CA ASN A 42 2.98 2.81 -13.38
C ASN A 42 4.29 2.27 -13.98
N ASN A 43 4.27 1.83 -15.25
CA ASN A 43 5.46 1.35 -15.95
C ASN A 43 6.22 2.46 -16.68
N THR A 44 5.52 3.50 -17.17
CA THR A 44 6.13 4.56 -17.97
C THR A 44 6.49 5.81 -17.17
N SER A 45 5.88 6.00 -16.00
CA SER A 45 6.06 7.16 -15.13
C SER A 45 6.97 6.83 -13.95
N GLU A 46 7.72 7.81 -13.46
CA GLU A 46 8.41 7.75 -12.17
C GLU A 46 7.42 7.92 -11.00
N ASP A 47 6.30 8.60 -11.26
CA ASP A 47 5.21 8.81 -10.30
C ASP A 47 4.13 7.72 -10.34
N VAL A 48 3.51 7.46 -9.20
CA VAL A 48 2.36 6.56 -9.02
C VAL A 48 1.21 7.28 -8.31
N ILE A 49 -0.03 7.04 -8.74
CA ILE A 49 -1.21 7.62 -8.09
C ILE A 49 -1.76 6.60 -7.09
N LEU A 50 -1.85 7.02 -5.82
CA LEU A 50 -2.25 6.20 -4.69
C LEU A 50 -3.45 6.82 -3.97
N VAL A 51 -4.27 5.98 -3.34
CA VAL A 51 -5.32 6.42 -2.40
C VAL A 51 -5.01 5.85 -1.01
N PRO A 52 -4.80 6.69 0.01
CA PRO A 52 -4.56 6.23 1.38
C PRO A 52 -5.73 5.43 1.95
N LEU A 53 -5.41 4.39 2.73
CA LEU A 53 -6.38 3.57 3.45
C LEU A 53 -6.35 3.92 4.93
N THR A 54 -7.52 4.12 5.54
CA THR A 54 -7.68 4.43 6.97
C THR A 54 -8.80 3.60 7.59
N SER A 55 -8.56 3.07 8.78
CA SER A 55 -9.61 2.44 9.60
C SER A 55 -10.50 3.48 10.30
N VAL A 56 -9.99 4.70 10.48
CA VAL A 56 -10.75 5.81 11.04
C VAL A 56 -11.64 6.38 9.95
N LEU A 57 -12.91 6.00 10.00
CA LEU A 57 -13.94 6.45 9.07
C LEU A 57 -14.33 7.89 9.39
N LYS A 58 -14.29 8.76 8.38
CA LYS A 58 -14.83 10.12 8.43
C LYS A 58 -15.88 10.27 7.34
N GLU A 59 -17.04 10.78 7.70
CA GLU A 59 -18.14 11.05 6.78
C GLU A 59 -17.83 12.34 6.01
N VAL A 60 -17.09 12.20 4.91
CA VAL A 60 -16.78 13.26 3.96
C VAL A 60 -17.17 12.80 2.56
N SER A 61 -17.49 13.75 1.67
CA SER A 61 -18.08 13.47 0.34
C SER A 61 -17.25 12.56 -0.56
N TYR A 62 -15.95 12.42 -0.30
CA TYR A 62 -15.00 11.61 -1.05
C TYR A 62 -14.56 10.34 -0.32
N SER A 63 -15.19 9.99 0.81
CA SER A 63 -14.93 8.71 1.49
C SER A 63 -15.59 7.55 0.77
N ILE A 64 -14.80 6.54 0.40
CA ILE A 64 -15.29 5.27 -0.16
C ILE A 64 -15.21 4.21 0.94
N PHE A 65 -16.36 3.82 1.48
CA PHE A 65 -16.42 2.92 2.65
C PHE A 65 -16.40 1.42 2.31
N LYS A 66 -16.52 1.07 1.03
CA LYS A 66 -16.73 -0.32 0.62
C LYS A 66 -15.51 -0.85 -0.12
N MET A 67 -14.61 -1.51 0.60
CA MET A 67 -13.54 -2.32 0.02
C MET A 67 -13.75 -3.79 0.35
N LYS A 68 -13.82 -4.66 -0.66
CA LYS A 68 -13.90 -6.11 -0.47
C LYS A 68 -12.49 -6.69 -0.51
N ILE A 69 -11.95 -7.02 0.66
CA ILE A 69 -10.67 -7.72 0.77
C ILE A 69 -10.94 -9.23 0.76
N GLY A 70 -10.42 -9.95 -0.22
CA GLY A 70 -10.39 -11.41 -0.22
C GLY A 70 -9.10 -11.89 0.43
N ILE A 71 -9.19 -12.54 1.59
CA ILE A 71 -8.03 -13.21 2.21
C ILE A 71 -7.92 -14.60 1.57
N ILE A 72 -6.83 -14.86 0.85
CA ILE A 72 -6.47 -16.22 0.40
C ILE A 72 -6.05 -17.01 1.66
N LYS A 73 -6.55 -18.26 1.79
CA LYS A 73 -6.39 -19.09 2.99
C LYS A 73 -4.95 -19.18 3.50
N LYS A 74 -4.84 -19.20 4.83
CA LYS A 74 -3.63 -19.15 5.68
C LYS A 74 -2.58 -20.23 5.43
N ASP A 75 -2.88 -21.32 4.72
CA ASP A 75 -1.97 -22.46 4.57
C ASP A 75 -0.73 -22.15 3.70
N ILE A 76 -0.80 -21.09 2.87
CA ILE A 76 0.33 -20.58 2.06
C ILE A 76 1.19 -19.57 2.86
N LEU A 77 0.72 -19.10 4.02
CA LEU A 77 1.30 -17.96 4.74
C LEU A 77 2.42 -18.34 5.73
N SER A 78 2.66 -19.63 5.98
CA SER A 78 3.71 -20.09 6.92
C SER A 78 5.13 -19.71 6.49
N SER A 79 5.34 -19.35 5.21
CA SER A 79 6.63 -18.87 4.68
C SER A 79 6.80 -17.35 4.67
N ILE A 80 5.77 -16.58 5.01
CA ILE A 80 5.84 -15.10 5.10
C ILE A 80 5.61 -14.70 6.56
N LYS A 81 6.61 -14.98 7.40
CA LYS A 81 6.69 -14.41 8.75
C LYS A 81 7.21 -12.97 8.66
N ALA A 82 6.54 -12.08 9.41
CA ALA A 82 6.82 -10.66 9.65
C ALA A 82 6.47 -9.73 8.47
N GLU A 83 5.55 -8.77 8.52
CA GLU A 83 4.81 -8.10 9.60
C GLU A 83 3.40 -7.81 9.10
N LEU A 84 2.40 -8.47 9.69
CA LEU A 84 1.00 -8.05 9.61
C LEU A 84 0.58 -7.70 11.03
N PHE A 85 1.12 -6.61 11.59
CA PHE A 85 0.68 -6.13 12.90
C PHE A 85 -0.58 -5.30 12.71
N LYS A 86 -1.71 -5.94 13.03
CA LYS A 86 -2.87 -5.39 13.75
C LYS A 86 -3.00 -3.86 13.64
N ILE A 87 -3.84 -3.41 12.71
CA ILE A 87 -4.48 -2.09 12.82
C ILE A 87 -5.50 -2.22 13.96
N ILE A 88 -5.05 -1.93 15.18
CA ILE A 88 -5.91 -1.55 16.31
C ILE A 88 -6.11 -0.04 16.21
#